data_AF-A0A4Q4XNG2-F1
#
_entry.id   AF-A0A4Q4XNG2-F1
#
_cell.length_a   1.000
_cell.length_b   1.000
_cell.length_c   1.000
_cell.angle_alpha   90.00
_cell.angle_beta   90.00
_cell.angle_gamma   90.00
#
_symmetry.space_group_name_H-M   'P 1'
#
loop_
_entity.id
_entity.type
_entity.pdbx_description
1 polymer ?
#
loop_
_entity_poly.entity_id
_entity_poly.type
_entity_poly.pdbx_seq_one_letter_code
_entity_poly.pdbx_strand_id
1 'polypeptide(L)'
;MLKGIYLPGIRNGSGDSPNNVDSVMLEGAMGIAIFTDDIVLYQSVLNRLKEHTAFSIYVDDDGPLPSPEDWSSKINYYRTQAGLRALYRLPSGPFYHGQLMETCRNLPHASYGLASISHMMETAYIQGDDLYSGDTGKRLKAALEQYARIADGTSANGMCNGQIKGKMEYSMLIPTPSAHAICPSRILTLLILYSSNLATTPSDNSVFVGFETLTHGDNPN
;
A
#
# COMPACT_ATOMS: atom_id res chain seq x y z
N MET A 1 4.84 -16.36 -23.04
CA MET A 1 5.43 -15.04 -22.71
C MET A 1 5.26 -14.73 -21.21
N LEU A 2 4.05 -14.53 -20.69
CA LEU A 2 3.82 -14.17 -19.27
C LEU A 2 4.46 -15.14 -18.25
N LYS A 3 4.11 -16.45 -18.29
CA LYS A 3 4.70 -17.44 -17.36
C LYS A 3 6.20 -17.71 -17.57
N GLY A 4 6.68 -17.56 -18.80
CA GLY A 4 8.04 -17.98 -19.18
C GLY A 4 9.10 -16.87 -19.11
N ILE A 5 8.70 -15.60 -19.20
CA ILE A 5 9.61 -14.45 -19.27
C ILE A 5 9.38 -13.49 -18.11
N TYR A 6 8.14 -13.06 -17.88
CA TYR A 6 7.83 -12.04 -16.86
C TYR A 6 7.71 -12.64 -15.46
N LEU A 7 6.90 -13.69 -15.30
CA LEU A 7 6.63 -14.30 -14.00
C LEU A 7 7.89 -14.68 -13.21
N PRO A 8 8.94 -15.29 -13.81
CA PRO A 8 10.16 -15.62 -13.07
C PRO A 8 10.83 -14.41 -12.42
N GLY A 9 10.70 -13.22 -13.03
CA GLY A 9 11.27 -11.98 -12.52
C GLY A 9 10.46 -11.32 -11.40
N ILE A 10 9.17 -11.62 -11.27
CA ILE A 10 8.27 -10.90 -10.34
C ILE A 10 7.61 -11.79 -9.27
N ARG A 11 7.55 -13.11 -9.47
CA ARG A 11 6.83 -14.04 -8.58
C ARG A 11 7.27 -14.02 -7.11
N ASN A 12 8.51 -13.62 -6.85
CA ASN A 12 9.09 -13.57 -5.50
C ASN A 12 9.16 -12.14 -4.95
N GLY A 13 8.52 -11.18 -5.60
CA GLY A 13 8.68 -9.76 -5.30
C GLY A 13 10.15 -9.32 -5.43
N SER A 14 10.50 -8.31 -4.65
CA SER A 14 11.84 -7.74 -4.51
C SER A 14 12.81 -8.60 -3.65
N GLY A 15 12.44 -9.84 -3.33
CA GLY A 15 13.20 -10.71 -2.44
C GLY A 15 13.19 -10.21 -1.00
N ASP A 16 14.31 -10.32 -0.28
CA ASP A 16 14.44 -9.92 1.14
C ASP A 16 14.66 -8.41 1.32
N SER A 17 13.90 -7.59 0.61
CA SER A 17 13.99 -6.13 0.66
C SER A 17 12.63 -5.48 0.40
N PRO A 18 11.63 -5.72 1.27
CA PRO A 18 10.29 -5.17 1.07
C PRO A 18 10.35 -3.65 0.90
N ASN A 19 9.67 -3.17 -0.13
CA ASN A 19 9.50 -1.76 -0.48
C ASN A 19 8.32 -1.63 -1.46
N ASN A 20 8.10 -0.45 -2.03
CA ASN A 20 7.00 -0.25 -2.98
C ASN A 20 7.13 -1.08 -4.27
N VAL A 21 8.35 -1.40 -4.71
CA VAL A 21 8.61 -2.29 -5.86
C VAL A 21 8.13 -3.70 -5.57
N ASP A 22 8.22 -4.16 -4.32
CA ASP A 22 7.63 -5.44 -3.90
C ASP A 22 6.12 -5.46 -4.19
N SER A 23 5.41 -4.38 -3.82
CA SER A 23 3.97 -4.26 -4.08
C SER A 23 3.65 -4.40 -5.57
N VAL A 24 4.38 -3.69 -6.44
CA VAL A 24 4.14 -3.70 -7.89
C VAL A 24 4.47 -5.06 -8.52
N MET A 25 5.52 -5.74 -8.03
CA MET A 25 5.88 -7.08 -8.51
C MET A 25 4.82 -8.12 -8.13
N LEU A 26 4.27 -8.03 -6.92
CA LEU A 26 3.16 -8.89 -6.48
C LEU A 26 1.88 -8.60 -7.27
N GLU A 27 1.58 -7.34 -7.54
CA GLU A 27 0.44 -6.93 -8.35
C GLU A 27 0.53 -7.53 -9.77
N GLY A 28 1.70 -7.42 -10.41
CA GLY A 28 1.96 -8.04 -11.71
C GLY A 28 1.84 -9.57 -11.67
N ALA A 29 2.29 -10.21 -10.58
CA ALA A 29 2.16 -11.66 -10.40
C ALA A 29 0.68 -12.08 -10.24
N MET A 30 -0.13 -11.32 -9.50
CA MET A 30 -1.57 -11.54 -9.36
C MET A 30 -2.28 -11.42 -10.71
N GLY A 31 -1.96 -10.38 -11.49
CA GLY A 31 -2.53 -10.20 -12.83
C GLY A 31 -2.18 -11.36 -13.79
N ILE A 32 -0.94 -11.85 -13.75
CA ILE A 32 -0.56 -13.06 -14.51
C ILE A 32 -1.35 -14.28 -14.03
N ALA A 33 -1.51 -14.46 -12.72
CA ALA A 33 -2.25 -15.58 -12.16
C ALA A 33 -3.68 -15.63 -12.69
N ILE A 34 -4.40 -14.50 -12.63
CA ILE A 34 -5.78 -14.37 -13.11
C ILE A 34 -5.86 -14.59 -14.61
N PHE A 35 -5.03 -13.90 -15.40
CA PHE A 35 -5.05 -14.00 -16.86
C PHE A 35 -4.78 -15.42 -17.36
N THR A 36 -4.00 -16.20 -16.60
CA THR A 36 -3.62 -17.56 -16.98
C THR A 36 -4.34 -18.66 -16.20
N ASP A 37 -5.39 -18.31 -15.45
CA ASP A 37 -6.20 -19.21 -14.63
C ASP A 37 -5.34 -20.11 -13.71
N ASP A 38 -4.33 -19.51 -13.07
CA ASP A 38 -3.38 -20.20 -12.20
C ASP A 38 -3.74 -19.98 -10.73
N ILE A 39 -4.65 -20.82 -10.22
CA ILE A 39 -5.16 -20.71 -8.85
C ILE A 39 -4.06 -20.88 -7.79
N VAL A 40 -3.05 -21.70 -8.06
CA VAL A 40 -1.93 -21.94 -7.12
C VAL A 40 -1.08 -20.69 -6.99
N LEU A 41 -0.74 -20.06 -8.13
CA LEU A 41 -0.04 -18.78 -8.11
C LEU A 41 -0.88 -17.69 -7.44
N TYR A 42 -2.17 -17.60 -7.77
CA TYR A 42 -3.08 -16.61 -7.17
C TYR A 42 -3.11 -16.72 -5.64
N GLN A 43 -3.33 -17.92 -5.09
CA GLN A 43 -3.34 -18.14 -3.65
C GLN A 43 -2.00 -17.82 -3.00
N SER A 44 -0.88 -18.15 -3.66
CA SER A 44 0.45 -17.80 -3.17
C SER A 44 0.65 -16.28 -3.10
N VAL A 45 0.21 -15.55 -4.12
CA VAL A 45 0.30 -14.08 -4.15
C VAL A 45 -0.65 -13.45 -3.14
N LEU A 46 -1.85 -14.01 -2.94
CA LEU A 46 -2.82 -13.53 -1.95
C LEU A 46 -2.30 -13.64 -0.52
N ASN A 47 -1.62 -14.74 -0.18
CA ASN A 47 -0.97 -14.89 1.13
C ASN A 47 0.16 -13.88 1.29
N ARG A 48 1.01 -13.76 0.25
CA ARG A 48 2.12 -12.81 0.23
C ARG A 48 1.66 -11.36 0.34
N LEU A 49 0.52 -11.00 -0.23
CA LEU A 49 -0.11 -9.68 -0.10
C LEU A 49 -0.46 -9.35 1.36
N LYS A 50 -1.06 -10.30 2.09
CA LYS A 50 -1.44 -10.12 3.50
C LYS A 50 -0.18 -9.84 4.33
N GLU A 51 0.85 -10.66 4.16
CA GLU A 51 2.14 -10.50 4.84
C GLU A 51 2.83 -9.17 4.49
N HIS A 52 2.84 -8.82 3.20
CA HIS A 52 3.45 -7.58 2.71
C HIS A 52 2.71 -6.34 3.23
N THR A 53 1.38 -6.41 3.36
CA THR A 53 0.59 -5.31 3.92
C THR A 53 0.91 -5.09 5.39
N ALA A 54 1.05 -6.17 6.18
CA ALA A 54 1.49 -6.08 7.57
C ALA A 54 2.90 -5.50 7.73
N PHE A 55 3.82 -5.84 6.81
CA PHE A 55 5.14 -5.19 6.75
C PHE A 55 5.08 -3.70 6.42
N SER A 56 4.22 -3.36 5.46
CA SER A 56 4.23 -2.06 4.79
C SER A 56 3.47 -0.98 5.52
N ILE A 57 2.51 -1.34 6.37
CA ILE A 57 1.62 -0.39 7.05
C ILE A 57 1.60 -0.68 8.54
N TYR A 58 2.13 0.24 9.33
CA TYR A 58 2.12 0.13 10.79
C TYR A 58 0.76 0.57 11.35
N VAL A 59 0.24 -0.20 12.31
CA VAL A 59 -0.92 0.15 13.12
C VAL A 59 -0.60 -0.08 14.59
N ASP A 60 -1.24 0.67 15.48
CA ASP A 60 -0.95 0.61 16.93
C ASP A 60 -1.27 -0.76 17.55
N ASP A 61 -2.13 -1.56 16.91
CA ASP A 61 -2.41 -2.95 17.31
C ASP A 61 -1.16 -3.85 17.25
N ASP A 62 -0.13 -3.47 16.47
CA ASP A 62 1.16 -4.16 16.43
C ASP A 62 1.95 -4.00 17.75
N GLY A 63 1.55 -3.05 18.59
CA GLY A 63 2.29 -2.62 19.77
C GLY A 63 3.24 -1.46 19.45
N PRO A 64 4.26 -1.20 20.29
CA PRO A 64 5.10 0.00 20.17
C PRO A 64 6.01 0.02 18.93
N LEU A 65 6.12 -1.10 18.22
CA LEU A 65 6.95 -1.30 17.04
C LEU A 65 6.15 -2.07 15.98
N PRO A 66 6.39 -1.85 14.68
CA PRO A 66 5.77 -2.68 13.65
C PRO A 66 6.07 -4.16 13.84
N SER A 67 5.07 -5.01 13.56
CA SER A 67 5.15 -6.45 13.75
C SER A 67 5.17 -7.18 12.39
N PRO A 68 6.35 -7.37 11.77
CA PRO A 68 6.46 -8.04 10.49
C PRO A 68 6.17 -9.55 10.56
N GLU A 69 5.53 -10.08 9.52
CA GLU A 69 5.22 -11.50 9.32
C GLU A 69 6.45 -12.38 8.94
N ASP A 70 6.35 -13.70 9.12
CA ASP A 70 7.44 -14.65 8.87
C ASP A 70 7.57 -15.06 7.39
N TRP A 71 8.03 -14.16 6.52
CA TRP A 71 8.26 -14.50 5.10
C TRP A 71 9.67 -14.16 4.58
N SER A 72 10.38 -13.22 5.20
CA SER A 72 11.73 -12.82 4.76
C SER A 72 12.80 -13.66 5.45
N SER A 73 13.85 -14.06 4.72
CA SER A 73 15.04 -14.69 5.31
C SER A 73 15.77 -13.77 6.31
N LYS A 74 15.52 -12.46 6.24
CA LYS A 74 16.04 -11.44 7.18
C LYS A 74 15.09 -11.15 8.34
N ILE A 75 14.05 -11.96 8.57
CA ILE A 75 13.04 -11.66 9.59
C ILE A 75 13.63 -11.41 10.99
N ASN A 76 14.68 -12.14 11.37
CA ASN A 76 15.35 -11.91 12.66
C ASN A 76 15.95 -10.51 12.78
N TYR A 77 16.49 -9.96 11.69
CA TYR A 77 16.94 -8.57 11.65
C TYR A 77 15.74 -7.61 11.68
N TYR A 78 14.70 -7.89 10.90
CA TYR A 78 13.49 -7.07 10.85
C TYR A 78 12.63 -7.10 12.12
N ARG A 79 12.88 -8.02 13.05
CA ARG A 79 12.30 -8.00 14.41
C ARG A 79 13.09 -7.13 15.39
N THR A 80 14.27 -6.64 14.99
CA THR A 80 15.03 -5.69 15.81
C THR A 80 14.56 -4.27 15.56
N GLN A 81 14.67 -3.41 16.57
CA GLN A 81 14.39 -1.97 16.41
C GLN A 81 15.23 -1.34 15.28
N ALA A 82 16.48 -1.74 15.10
CA ALA A 82 17.33 -1.25 14.02
C ALA A 82 16.81 -1.67 12.63
N GLY A 83 16.37 -2.93 12.49
CA GLY A 83 15.80 -3.44 11.25
C GLY A 83 14.48 -2.77 10.89
N LEU A 84 13.57 -2.61 11.86
CA LEU A 84 12.30 -1.91 11.65
C LEU A 84 12.50 -0.45 11.24
N ARG A 85 13.46 0.23 11.87
CA ARG A 85 13.82 1.62 11.52
C ARG A 85 14.42 1.73 10.13
N ALA A 86 15.27 0.78 9.74
CA ALA A 86 15.81 0.71 8.38
C ALA A 86 14.69 0.47 7.36
N LEU A 87 13.77 -0.46 7.64
CA LEU A 87 12.59 -0.72 6.82
C LEU A 87 11.77 0.54 6.63
N TYR A 88 11.33 1.18 7.72
CA TYR A 88 10.45 2.34 7.71
C TYR A 88 11.14 3.66 7.34
N ARG A 89 12.43 3.61 6.95
CA ARG A 89 13.24 4.77 6.60
C ARG A 89 13.22 5.83 7.71
N LEU A 90 13.12 5.37 8.95
CA LEU A 90 12.87 6.16 10.15
C LEU A 90 14.06 6.01 11.12
N PRO A 91 15.11 6.85 11.00
CA PRO A 91 16.32 6.69 11.81
C PRO A 91 16.07 6.87 13.32
N SER A 92 15.09 7.69 13.70
CA SER A 92 14.73 8.01 15.09
C SER A 92 13.27 8.45 15.17
N GLY A 93 12.74 8.58 16.40
CA GLY A 93 11.35 8.99 16.62
C GLY A 93 10.36 7.81 16.70
N PRO A 94 9.08 8.12 16.98
CA PRO A 94 8.03 7.12 17.08
C PRO A 94 7.52 6.69 15.70
N PHE A 95 6.93 5.49 15.65
CA PHE A 95 6.07 5.06 14.55
C PHE A 95 4.66 5.63 14.78
N TYR A 96 3.95 5.93 13.71
CA TYR A 96 2.63 6.56 13.78
C TYR A 96 1.58 5.67 13.11
N HIS A 97 0.41 5.50 13.74
CA HIS A 97 -0.70 4.75 13.17
C HIS A 97 -0.98 5.11 11.70
N GLY A 98 -1.06 4.12 10.82
CA GLY A 98 -1.24 4.30 9.38
C GLY A 98 0.01 4.76 8.62
N GLN A 99 1.17 4.84 9.27
CA GLN A 99 2.43 5.14 8.58
C GLN A 99 2.81 4.00 7.65
N LEU A 100 3.12 4.33 6.40
CA LEU A 100 3.74 3.42 5.47
C LEU A 100 5.26 3.32 5.70
N MET A 101 5.80 2.15 5.39
CA MET A 101 7.23 1.87 5.43
C MET A 101 8.06 2.88 4.59
N GLU A 102 7.52 3.36 3.46
CA GLU A 102 8.23 4.32 2.60
C GLU A 102 7.88 5.80 2.92
N THR A 103 7.00 6.09 3.89
CA THR A 103 6.57 7.48 4.21
C THR A 103 7.75 8.40 4.48
N CYS A 104 8.74 7.94 5.25
CA CYS A 104 9.90 8.74 5.63
C CYS A 104 11.02 8.77 4.59
N ARG A 105 10.89 8.02 3.49
CA ARG A 105 11.69 8.25 2.28
C ARG A 105 11.13 9.44 1.52
N ASN A 106 9.86 9.34 1.11
CA ASN A 106 9.05 10.42 0.53
C ASN A 106 7.62 9.91 0.22
N LEU A 107 6.69 10.85 0.02
CA LEU A 107 5.30 10.56 -0.30
C LEU A 107 5.09 9.85 -1.64
N PRO A 108 5.89 10.10 -2.72
CA PRO A 108 5.73 9.34 -3.95
C PRO A 108 5.91 7.83 -3.80
N HIS A 109 6.98 7.38 -3.14
CA HIS A 109 7.24 5.95 -2.97
C HIS A 109 6.17 5.28 -2.11
N ALA A 110 5.69 5.97 -1.08
CA ALA A 110 4.58 5.47 -0.30
C ALA A 110 3.28 5.40 -1.11
N SER A 111 3.02 6.38 -1.98
CA SER A 111 1.84 6.41 -2.85
C SER A 111 1.83 5.23 -3.82
N TYR A 112 2.98 4.85 -4.38
CA TYR A 112 3.09 3.66 -5.24
C TYR A 112 2.79 2.38 -4.48
N GLY A 113 3.38 2.22 -3.28
CA GLY A 113 3.18 1.02 -2.47
C GLY A 113 1.72 0.83 -2.05
N LEU A 114 1.06 1.92 -1.61
CA LEU A 114 -0.33 1.87 -1.18
C LEU A 114 -1.30 1.62 -2.34
N ALA A 115 -1.05 2.23 -3.50
CA ALA A 115 -1.85 2.01 -4.71
C ALA A 115 -1.87 0.53 -5.10
N SER A 116 -0.69 -0.09 -5.24
CA SER A 116 -0.57 -1.51 -5.59
C SER A 116 -1.22 -2.44 -4.56
N ILE A 117 -1.08 -2.16 -3.25
CA ILE A 117 -1.77 -2.93 -2.20
C ILE A 117 -3.27 -2.86 -2.42
N SER A 118 -3.82 -1.66 -2.66
CA SER A 118 -5.24 -1.50 -2.86
C SER A 118 -5.75 -2.13 -4.15
N HIS A 119 -5.00 -2.07 -5.25
CA HIS A 119 -5.37 -2.72 -6.51
C HIS A 119 -5.47 -4.23 -6.34
N MET A 120 -4.51 -4.84 -5.64
CA MET A 120 -4.54 -6.26 -5.38
C MET A 120 -5.71 -6.65 -4.46
N MET A 121 -6.03 -5.81 -3.45
CA MET A 121 -7.20 -6.04 -2.59
C MET A 121 -8.53 -5.96 -3.36
N GLU A 122 -8.65 -4.97 -4.24
CA GLU A 122 -9.81 -4.78 -5.11
C GLU A 122 -9.96 -5.96 -6.07
N THR A 123 -8.86 -6.35 -6.70
CA THR A 123 -8.79 -7.54 -7.57
C THR A 123 -9.19 -8.80 -6.80
N ALA A 124 -8.70 -8.98 -5.57
CA ALA A 124 -9.06 -10.12 -4.74
C ALA A 124 -10.55 -10.13 -4.41
N TYR A 125 -11.12 -8.97 -4.06
CA TYR A 125 -12.56 -8.84 -3.79
C TYR A 125 -13.41 -9.22 -5.02
N ILE A 126 -13.02 -8.79 -6.22
CA ILE A 126 -13.67 -9.18 -7.49
C ILE A 126 -13.59 -10.69 -7.72
N GLN A 127 -12.48 -11.34 -7.32
CA GLN A 127 -12.34 -12.80 -7.38
C GLN A 127 -13.12 -13.54 -6.26
N GLY A 128 -13.74 -12.82 -5.31
CA GLY A 128 -14.52 -13.38 -4.21
C GLY A 128 -13.78 -13.50 -2.88
N ASP A 129 -12.53 -13.01 -2.79
CA ASP A 129 -11.72 -12.99 -1.57
C ASP A 129 -11.85 -11.65 -0.85
N ASP A 130 -12.59 -11.61 0.25
CA ASP A 130 -12.75 -10.41 1.07
C ASP A 130 -11.54 -10.19 2.00
N LEU A 131 -10.67 -9.25 1.62
CA LEU A 131 -9.57 -8.76 2.44
C LEU A 131 -9.91 -7.49 3.23
N TYR A 132 -11.01 -6.82 2.90
CA TYR A 132 -11.39 -5.55 3.52
C TYR A 132 -11.92 -5.73 4.93
N SER A 133 -12.64 -6.84 5.19
CA SER A 133 -13.14 -7.15 6.53
C SER A 133 -12.07 -7.65 7.51
N GLY A 134 -10.85 -7.92 7.01
CA GLY A 134 -9.73 -8.46 7.80
C GLY A 134 -8.68 -7.42 8.21
N ASP A 135 -7.53 -7.91 8.68
CA ASP A 135 -6.40 -7.09 9.10
C ASP A 135 -5.84 -6.23 7.96
N THR A 136 -5.80 -6.77 6.73
CA THR A 136 -5.37 -6.03 5.52
C THR A 136 -6.21 -4.78 5.29
N GLY A 137 -7.54 -4.90 5.37
CA GLY A 137 -8.45 -3.75 5.23
C GLY A 137 -8.36 -2.76 6.38
N LYS A 138 -8.20 -3.23 7.61
CA LYS A 138 -7.92 -2.35 8.77
C LYS A 138 -6.66 -1.50 8.55
N ARG A 139 -5.57 -2.11 8.09
CA ARG A 139 -4.32 -1.41 7.78
C ARG A 139 -4.48 -0.43 6.62
N LEU A 140 -5.13 -0.84 5.52
CA LEU A 140 -5.42 0.04 4.39
C LEU A 140 -6.21 1.28 4.85
N LYS A 141 -7.26 1.10 5.66
CA LYS A 141 -8.04 2.19 6.22
C LYS A 141 -7.18 3.13 7.07
N ALA A 142 -6.38 2.59 7.99
CA ALA A 142 -5.48 3.37 8.83
C ALA A 142 -4.51 4.22 7.99
N ALA A 143 -3.92 3.63 6.95
CA ALA A 143 -3.04 4.34 6.02
C ALA A 143 -3.75 5.47 5.29
N LEU A 144 -4.93 5.21 4.72
CA LEU A 144 -5.69 6.23 4.00
C LEU A 144 -6.11 7.38 4.93
N GLU A 145 -6.50 7.08 6.16
CA GLU A 145 -6.83 8.10 7.17
C GLU A 145 -5.61 8.94 7.55
N GLN A 146 -4.45 8.31 7.73
CA GLN A 146 -3.21 9.01 8.04
C GLN A 146 -2.77 9.91 6.90
N TYR A 147 -2.92 9.47 5.66
CA TYR A 147 -2.54 10.26 4.50
C TYR A 147 -3.53 11.37 4.17
N ALA A 148 -4.81 11.19 4.48
CA ALA A 148 -5.79 12.29 4.46
C ALA A 148 -5.36 13.42 5.43
N ARG A 149 -4.85 13.07 6.62
CA ARG A 149 -4.30 14.07 7.57
C ARG A 149 -3.05 14.75 7.01
N ILE A 150 -2.16 14.01 6.35
CA ILE A 150 -0.99 14.61 5.65
C ILE A 150 -1.46 15.61 4.60
N ALA A 151 -2.49 15.26 3.84
CA ALA A 151 -3.08 16.10 2.80
C ALA A 151 -3.64 17.42 3.34
N ASP A 152 -4.33 17.34 4.47
CA ASP A 152 -4.95 18.46 5.20
C ASP A 152 -3.93 19.28 6.01
N GLY A 153 -2.65 18.88 6.01
CA GLY A 153 -1.62 19.51 6.83
C GLY A 153 -1.78 19.26 8.34
N THR A 154 -2.66 18.34 8.72
CA THR A 154 -2.97 17.95 10.11
C THR A 154 -2.34 16.61 10.51
N SER A 155 -1.36 16.12 9.74
CA SER A 155 -0.61 14.92 10.11
C SER A 155 -0.04 15.03 11.52
N ALA A 156 0.10 13.88 12.19
CA ALA A 156 0.61 13.84 13.54
C ALA A 156 1.95 14.59 13.63
N ASN A 157 1.97 15.63 14.48
CA ASN A 157 3.12 16.50 14.69
C ASN A 157 4.37 15.64 14.96
N GLY A 158 5.37 15.73 14.08
CA GLY A 158 6.65 15.04 14.22
C GLY A 158 6.82 13.75 13.42
N MET A 159 5.86 13.35 12.57
CA MET A 159 6.06 12.25 11.61
C MET A 159 7.31 12.47 10.76
N CYS A 160 8.15 11.44 10.63
CA CYS A 160 9.43 11.50 9.94
C CYS A 160 10.34 12.64 10.44
N ASN A 161 10.36 12.85 11.76
CA ASN A 161 11.05 13.96 12.42
C ASN A 161 10.63 15.35 11.90
N GLY A 162 9.36 15.48 11.48
CA GLY A 162 8.80 16.70 10.90
C GLY A 162 9.21 16.94 9.44
N GLN A 163 9.85 15.97 8.78
CA GLN A 163 10.35 16.10 7.41
C GLN A 163 9.70 15.08 6.47
N ILE A 164 8.40 15.27 6.22
CA ILE A 164 7.73 14.56 5.13
C ILE A 164 8.19 15.18 3.80
N LYS A 165 8.70 14.34 2.90
CA LYS A 165 9.30 14.78 1.63
C LYS A 165 8.39 14.48 0.43
N GLY A 166 8.37 15.37 -0.55
CA GLY A 166 7.61 15.19 -1.79
C GLY A 166 6.11 15.43 -1.62
N LYS A 167 5.34 15.08 -2.65
CA LYS A 167 3.88 15.16 -2.68
C LYS A 167 3.29 13.77 -2.86
N MET A 168 2.05 13.57 -2.44
CA MET A 168 1.33 12.34 -2.78
C MET A 168 1.12 12.28 -4.29
N GLU A 169 1.25 11.09 -4.85
CA GLU A 169 1.04 10.85 -6.27
C GLU A 169 -0.43 10.61 -6.58
N TYR A 170 -0.83 10.86 -7.82
CA TYR A 170 -2.20 10.54 -8.27
C TYR A 170 -2.55 9.05 -8.09
N SER A 171 -1.57 8.14 -8.08
CA SER A 171 -1.83 6.72 -7.81
C SER A 171 -2.44 6.48 -6.42
N MET A 172 -2.19 7.39 -5.47
CA MET A 172 -2.76 7.38 -4.11
C MET A 172 -4.30 7.51 -4.10
N LEU A 173 -4.91 7.92 -5.22
CA LEU A 173 -6.34 8.15 -5.32
C LEU A 173 -7.11 6.86 -5.61
N ILE A 174 -6.48 5.88 -6.26
CA ILE A 174 -7.13 4.64 -6.69
C ILE A 174 -7.68 3.80 -5.52
N PRO A 175 -7.04 3.74 -4.34
CA PRO A 175 -7.60 3.07 -3.18
C PRO A 175 -8.89 3.65 -2.63
N THR A 176 -9.15 4.95 -2.88
CA THR A 176 -10.11 5.72 -2.07
C THR A 176 -11.57 5.41 -2.35
N PRO A 177 -12.05 5.21 -3.60
CA PRO A 177 -13.46 4.95 -3.83
C PRO A 177 -13.85 3.52 -3.41
N SER A 178 -12.98 2.53 -3.66
CA SER A 178 -13.16 1.15 -3.16
C SER A 178 -13.19 1.09 -1.64
N ALA A 179 -12.21 1.71 -0.97
CA ALA A 179 -12.19 1.76 0.49
C ALA A 179 -13.37 2.54 1.08
N HIS A 180 -13.85 3.60 0.40
CA HIS A 180 -15.02 4.37 0.83
C HIS A 180 -16.32 3.58 0.71
N ALA A 181 -16.53 2.85 -0.39
CA ALA A 181 -17.70 2.01 -0.60
C ALA A 181 -17.81 0.89 0.45
N ILE A 182 -16.67 0.38 0.92
CA ILE A 182 -16.60 -0.75 1.85
C ILE A 182 -16.55 -0.30 3.31
N CYS A 183 -15.90 0.83 3.62
CA CYS A 183 -15.81 1.37 4.98
C CYS A 183 -15.90 2.91 4.98
N PRO A 184 -17.11 3.49 4.90
CA PRO A 184 -17.28 4.93 4.82
C PRO A 184 -16.77 5.63 6.09
N SER A 185 -15.82 6.55 5.93
CA SER A 185 -15.36 7.45 6.99
C SER A 185 -15.26 8.88 6.47
N ARG A 186 -15.58 9.86 7.32
CA ARG A 186 -15.47 11.30 6.97
C ARG A 186 -14.05 11.70 6.53
N ILE A 187 -13.04 10.96 6.97
CA ILE A 187 -11.64 11.21 6.67
C ILE A 187 -11.28 10.67 5.28
N LEU A 188 -11.89 9.57 4.82
CA LEU A 188 -11.75 9.09 3.45
C LEU A 188 -12.36 10.07 2.44
N THR A 189 -13.46 10.74 2.81
CA THR A 189 -14.05 11.82 2.01
C THR A 189 -13.10 13.02 1.85
N LEU A 190 -12.31 13.35 2.87
CA LEU A 190 -11.28 14.41 2.78
C LEU A 190 -10.17 14.04 1.80
N LEU A 191 -9.76 12.77 1.76
CA LEU A 191 -8.80 12.31 0.76
C LEU A 191 -9.39 12.46 -0.64
N ILE A 192 -10.64 12.04 -0.88
CA ILE A 192 -11.34 12.25 -2.16
C ILE A 192 -11.39 13.74 -2.55
N LEU A 193 -11.62 14.65 -1.60
CA LEU A 193 -11.62 16.10 -1.86
C LEU A 193 -10.23 16.64 -2.20
N TYR A 194 -9.19 16.25 -1.45
CA TYR A 194 -7.80 16.58 -1.80
C TYR A 194 -7.43 16.07 -3.20
N SER A 195 -7.92 14.88 -3.53
CA SER A 195 -7.72 14.21 -4.81
C SER A 195 -8.34 14.95 -6.00
N SER A 196 -9.57 15.44 -5.84
CA SER A 196 -10.27 16.21 -6.88
C SER A 196 -9.52 17.50 -7.26
N ASN A 197 -8.75 18.07 -6.33
CA ASN A 197 -7.87 19.22 -6.58
C ASN A 197 -6.53 18.84 -7.25
N LEU A 198 -6.06 17.59 -7.09
CA LEU A 198 -4.86 17.07 -7.78
C LEU A 198 -5.14 16.65 -9.23
N ALA A 199 -6.34 16.13 -9.52
CA ALA A 199 -6.77 15.70 -10.85
C ALA A 199 -6.75 16.83 -11.90
N THR A 200 -6.79 18.09 -11.47
CA THR A 200 -6.74 19.26 -12.35
C THR A 200 -5.32 19.70 -12.74
N THR A 201 -4.28 19.07 -12.20
CA THR A 201 -2.89 19.37 -12.54
C THR A 201 -2.24 18.17 -13.24
N PRO A 202 -1.86 18.27 -14.52
CA PRO A 202 -1.06 17.22 -15.16
C PRO A 202 0.20 16.99 -14.34
N SER A 203 0.35 15.82 -13.72
CA SER A 203 1.59 15.52 -12.99
C SER A 203 2.68 15.10 -13.98
N ASP A 204 3.88 15.60 -13.76
CA ASP A 204 5.09 15.20 -14.47
C ASP A 204 5.63 13.88 -13.90
N ASN A 205 4.79 12.85 -13.87
CA ASN A 205 5.24 11.55 -13.37
C ASN A 205 6.21 10.92 -14.36
N SER A 206 7.44 10.73 -13.91
CA SER A 206 8.50 9.98 -14.62
C SER A 206 8.28 8.46 -14.60
N VAL A 207 7.12 8.00 -14.12
CA VAL A 207 6.74 6.59 -14.01
C VAL A 207 5.45 6.32 -14.77
N PHE A 208 5.31 5.11 -15.33
CA PHE A 208 4.09 4.69 -15.98
C PHE A 208 2.96 4.53 -14.95
N VAL A 209 1.85 5.26 -15.16
CA VAL A 209 0.64 5.16 -14.34
C VAL A 209 -0.44 4.48 -15.20
N GLY A 210 -0.95 3.34 -14.72
CA GLY A 210 -2.13 2.68 -15.28
C GLY A 210 -3.38 3.18 -14.57
N PHE A 211 -4.43 3.47 -15.33
CA PHE A 211 -5.76 3.75 -14.77
C PHE A 211 -6.65 2.54 -15.00
N GLU A 212 -7.33 2.09 -13.95
CA GLU A 212 -8.28 0.98 -14.03
C GLU A 212 -9.68 1.49 -13.70
N THR A 213 -10.68 0.97 -14.42
CA THR A 213 -12.06 1.40 -14.26
C THR A 213 -12.68 0.70 -13.05
N LEU A 214 -12.94 1.45 -11.98
CA LEU A 214 -13.70 0.93 -10.86
C LEU A 214 -15.20 0.97 -11.19
N THR A 215 -15.80 -0.20 -11.41
CA THR A 215 -17.20 -0.31 -11.88
C THR A 215 -18.23 -0.45 -10.77
N HIS A 216 -17.79 -0.69 -9.53
CA HIS A 216 -18.65 -0.84 -8.35
C HIS A 216 -18.24 0.06 -7.17
N GLY A 217 -17.46 1.11 -7.44
CA GLY A 217 -17.30 2.20 -6.49
C GLY A 217 -18.57 3.04 -6.50
N ASP A 218 -19.07 3.42 -5.32
CA ASP A 218 -20.11 4.46 -5.18
C ASP A 218 -19.52 5.83 -5.57
N ASN A 219 -19.17 5.98 -6.84
CA ASN A 219 -18.59 7.20 -7.37
C ASN A 219 -19.60 8.34 -7.19
N PRO A 220 -19.26 9.43 -6.49
CA PRO A 220 -20.14 10.57 -6.39
C PRO A 220 -20.33 11.18 -7.78
N ASN A 221 -21.59 11.37 -8.18
CA ASN A 221 -21.97 12.13 -9.37
C ASN A 221 -21.71 13.63 -9.18
#